data_AF-A0A5Q4G710-F1
#
_entry.id   AF-A0A5Q4G710-F1
#
_cell.length_a   1.000
_cell.length_b   1.000
_cell.length_c   1.000
_cell.angle_alpha   90.00
_cell.angle_beta   90.00
_cell.angle_gamma   90.00
#
_symmetry.space_group_name_H-M   'P 1'
#
loop_
_entity.id
_entity.type
_entity.pdbx_description
1 polymer ?
#
loop_
_entity_poly.entity_id
_entity_poly.type
_entity_poly.pdbx_seq_one_letter_code
_entity_poly.pdbx_strand_id
1 'polypeptide(L)' 'PIVTEVVDAVVFYPAEAYHQRFYVNNPGSGYCRVVIDPKVAKLRQRFAHRLRGARQPG' A
#
# COMPACT_ATOMS: atom_id res chain seq x y z
N PRO A 1 -3.55 -22.59 1.71
CA PRO A 1 -3.45 -22.71 3.19
C PRO A 1 -3.13 -21.33 3.78
N ILE A 2 -3.61 -21.01 4.98
CA ILE A 2 -3.23 -19.77 5.69
C ILE A 2 -1.97 -20.07 6.51
N VAL A 3 -0.94 -19.21 6.38
CA VAL A 3 0.41 -19.43 6.96
C VAL A 3 0.89 -18.23 7.79
N THR A 4 -0.04 -17.38 8.24
CA THR A 4 0.26 -16.17 9.00
C THR A 4 0.67 -16.50 10.44
N GLU A 5 1.78 -15.92 10.90
CA GLU A 5 2.25 -16.02 12.28
C GLU A 5 1.55 -15.01 13.19
N VAL A 6 1.15 -15.43 14.39
CA VAL A 6 0.53 -14.58 15.43
C VAL A 6 1.38 -14.68 16.69
N VAL A 7 2.13 -13.61 16.97
CA VAL A 7 3.09 -13.50 18.08
C VAL A 7 3.06 -12.10 18.67
N ASP A 8 3.66 -11.95 19.86
CA ASP A 8 3.82 -10.65 20.51
C ASP A 8 4.72 -9.72 19.69
N ALA A 9 4.42 -8.42 19.72
CA ALA A 9 5.23 -7.42 19.05
C ALA A 9 6.62 -7.30 19.71
N VAL A 10 7.66 -7.38 18.89
CA VAL A 10 9.06 -7.23 19.31
C VAL A 10 9.59 -5.84 18.98
N VAL A 11 10.84 -5.56 19.34
CA VAL A 11 11.54 -4.33 18.94
C VAL A 11 11.50 -4.20 17.40
N PHE A 12 10.94 -3.09 16.93
CA PHE A 12 10.87 -2.76 15.50
C PHE A 12 11.94 -1.74 15.15
N TYR A 13 12.76 -2.06 14.15
CA TYR A 13 13.78 -1.15 13.63
C TYR A 13 13.26 -0.50 12.35
N PRO A 14 13.19 0.84 12.27
CA PRO A 14 12.71 1.52 11.08
C PRO A 14 13.66 1.30 9.91
N ALA A 15 13.11 0.98 8.74
CA ALA A 15 13.85 0.98 7.50
C ALA A 15 14.29 2.40 7.10
N GLU A 16 15.32 2.47 6.25
CA GLU A 16 15.94 3.69 5.76
C GLU A 16 14.92 4.65 5.12
N ALA A 17 15.24 5.95 5.13
CA ALA A 17 14.33 7.00 4.68
C ALA A 17 13.83 6.81 3.24
N TYR A 18 14.66 6.26 2.34
CA TYR A 18 14.26 6.04 0.94
C TYR A 18 13.24 4.91 0.77
N HIS A 19 13.13 3.99 1.75
CA HIS A 19 12.08 2.97 1.76
C HIS A 19 10.73 3.54 2.19
N GLN A 20 10.71 4.69 2.85
CA GLN A 20 9.48 5.34 3.30
C GLN A 20 8.75 5.96 2.10
N ARG A 21 7.43 5.75 2.04
CA ARG A 21 6.56 6.25 0.95
C ARG A 21 7.05 5.86 -0.46
N PHE A 22 7.70 4.70 -0.60
CA PHE A 22 8.35 4.29 -1.85
C PHE A 22 7.46 4.41 -3.09
N TYR A 23 6.21 3.96 -3.02
CA TYR A 23 5.27 4.04 -4.15
C TYR A 23 4.99 5.49 -4.59
N VAL A 24 4.81 6.40 -3.62
CA VAL A 24 4.55 7.81 -3.88
C VAL A 24 5.79 8.49 -4.47
N ASN A 25 6.97 8.14 -3.97
CA ASN A 25 8.23 8.75 -4.39
C ASN A 25 8.80 8.16 -5.68
N ASN A 26 8.41 6.92 -6.04
CA ASN A 26 8.93 6.19 -7.20
C ASN A 26 7.79 5.57 -8.05
N PRO A 27 6.78 6.34 -8.49
CA PRO A 27 5.63 5.80 -9.22
C PRO A 27 6.02 5.23 -10.59
N GLY A 28 7.15 5.68 -11.16
CA GLY A 28 7.70 5.18 -12.41
C GLY A 28 8.42 3.83 -12.32
N SER A 29 8.67 3.32 -11.11
CA SER A 29 9.36 2.04 -10.91
C SER A 29 8.59 0.89 -11.58
N GLY A 30 9.31 0.00 -12.28
CA GLY A 30 8.72 -1.19 -12.88
C GLY A 30 7.97 -2.05 -11.86
N TYR A 31 8.46 -2.10 -10.62
CA TYR A 31 7.79 -2.81 -9.53
C TYR A 31 6.42 -2.18 -9.20
N CYS A 32 6.35 -0.85 -9.09
CA CYS A 32 5.10 -0.14 -8.84
C CYS A 32 4.07 -0.46 -9.94
N ARG A 33 4.49 -0.37 -11.20
CA ARG A 33 3.62 -0.58 -12.37
C ARG A 33 3.11 -2.02 -12.50
N VAL A 34 3.99 -3.00 -12.29
CA VAL A 34 3.64 -4.41 -12.56
C VAL A 34 2.99 -5.08 -11.34
N VAL A 35 3.31 -4.64 -10.12
CA VAL A 35 2.89 -5.32 -8.89
C VAL A 35 1.87 -4.50 -8.09
N ILE A 36 2.04 -3.20 -7.95
CA ILE A 36 1.21 -2.36 -7.06
C ILE A 36 -0.02 -1.84 -7.81
N ASP A 37 0.15 -1.25 -8.99
CA ASP A 37 -0.94 -0.62 -9.75
C ASP A 37 -2.12 -1.57 -10.02
N PRO A 38 -1.91 -2.85 -10.43
CA PRO A 38 -3.02 -3.77 -10.64
C PRO A 38 -3.79 -4.07 -9.35
N LYS A 39 -3.12 -4.10 -8.20
CA LYS A 39 -3.75 -4.32 -6.89
C LYS A 39 -4.60 -3.11 -6.49
N VAL A 40 -4.07 -1.90 -6.68
CA VAL A 40 -4.80 -0.64 -6.41
C VAL A 40 -6.01 -0.51 -7.32
N ALA A 41 -5.85 -0.79 -8.62
CA ALA A 41 -6.96 -0.78 -9.58
C ALA A 41 -8.05 -1.77 -9.19
N LYS A 42 -7.68 -3.01 -8.82
CA LYS A 42 -8.63 -4.03 -8.36
C LYS A 42 -9.35 -3.63 -7.08
N LEU A 43 -8.66 -2.99 -6.13
CA LEU A 43 -9.27 -2.46 -4.92
C LEU A 43 -10.28 -1.36 -5.25
N ARG A 44 -9.92 -0.41 -6.10
CA ARG A 44 -10.83 0.67 -6.54
C ARG A 44 -12.05 0.14 -7.25
N GLN A 45 -11.88 -0.83 -8.15
CA GLN A 45 -12.99 -1.44 -8.88
C GLN A 45 -13.94 -2.21 -7.95
N ARG A 46 -13.41 -3.04 -7.04
CA ARG A 46 -14.24 -3.91 -6.19
C ARG A 46 -14.89 -3.21 -5.00
N PHE A 47 -14.24 -2.17 -4.48
CA PHE A 47 -14.63 -1.54 -3.22
C PHE A 47 -14.93 -0.05 -3.37
N ALA A 48 -15.21 0.44 -4.58
CA ALA A 48 -15.52 1.84 -4.85
C ALA A 48 -16.53 2.44 -3.85
N HIS A 49 -17.61 1.71 -3.55
CA HIS A 49 -18.67 2.13 -2.62
C HIS A 49 -18.24 2.22 -1.15
N ARG A 50 -17.09 1.63 -0.79
CA ARG A 50 -16.50 1.68 0.56
C ARG A 50 -15.33 2.66 0.64
N LEU A 51 -14.87 3.17 -0.49
CA LEU A 51 -13.84 4.19 -0.49
C LEU A 51 -14.46 5.48 0.02
N ARG A 52 -13.83 6.06 1.03
CA ARG A 52 -14.16 7.42 1.45
C ARG A 52 -13.93 8.31 0.22
N GLY A 53 -14.96 9.02 -0.22
CA GLY A 53 -14.80 10.03 -1.25
C GLY A 53 -13.68 10.99 -0.86
N ALA A 54 -12.95 11.53 -1.82
CA ALA A 54 -12.02 12.61 -1.54
C ALA A 54 -12.86 13.72 -0.87
N ARG A 55 -12.66 13.94 0.43
CA ARG A 55 -13.13 15.16 1.08
C ARG A 55 -12.41 16.26 0.31
N GLN A 56 -13.15 17.03 -0.50
CA GLN A 56 -12.61 18.26 -1.05
C GLN A 56 -12.10 19.08 0.13
N PRO A 57 -10.84 19.53 0.15
CA PRO A 57 -10.44 20.58 1.06
C PRO A 57 -11.25 21.82 0.68
N GLY A 58 -12.17 22.22 1.56
CA GLY A 58 -12.60 23.61 1.65
C GLY A 58 -11.52 24.44 2.32
#